data_AF-A0A924UGY1-F1
#
_entry.id   AF-A0A924UGY1-F1
#
_cell.length_a   1.000
_cell.length_b   1.000
_cell.length_c   1.000
_cell.angle_alpha   90.00
_cell.angle_beta   90.00
_cell.angle_gamma   90.00
#
_symmetry.space_group_name_H-M   'P 1'
#
loop_
_entity.id
_entity.type
_entity.pdbx_description
1 polymer ?
#
loop_
_entity_poly.entity_id
_entity_poly.type
_entity_poly.pdbx_seq_one_letter_code
_entity_poly.pdbx_strand_id
1 'polypeptide(L)'
;MTLTLLLTLKAQAQVATFDTCVYSLYSLGGISKTYAQKRCVEGISQQALDCQRKEFYYPTKYNDDQTSLSAREKLDYCIASKKEVDISQTNFFKGFYQEPHVQPTKKNVCSITVNSTEERDAFRSELNPNEYTWVELLPSNADTGKFIPRDDFWIKRACEKQIRCDILVISGHFAATFLGTSGFEIRLEDLTKYSCEEGCKNFFDSVKKVYLFGCNTLASRDKDSREVYQYRDLLFSDGVAPQTSQRIAARRYTNYGIQIREEISQVFPKAEKIYGFDGPSPLGINIRRDLIAYLKDINSERNFLSTIGKSSGNMISIAGSPRDELMCSATPNYTRHQEMSTYAGIKTYIFKHGRTLPVPAFDIVAEALQKSFITAGDANEFNQLIFNQFRPSDVDRIKLLCPLTITAHAPLVPKDLDCVKNLTWLRYRADEEEEEAKKKAALAVQAATKKADAAAARPPRRR
;
A
#
# COMPACT_ATOMS: atom_id res chain seq x y z
N MET A 1 -19.16 -48.87 3.68
CA MET A 1 -19.57 -47.47 3.37
C MET A 1 -19.16 -46.45 4.43
N THR A 2 -18.68 -46.85 5.60
CA THR A 2 -18.44 -45.94 6.76
C THR A 2 -17.03 -45.39 6.88
N LEU A 3 -16.00 -46.08 6.36
CA LEU A 3 -14.61 -45.61 6.47
C LEU A 3 -14.25 -44.55 5.40
N THR A 4 -14.81 -44.68 4.20
CA THR A 4 -14.60 -43.71 3.10
C THR A 4 -15.28 -42.37 3.37
N LEU A 5 -16.43 -42.38 4.07
CA LEU A 5 -17.17 -41.17 4.48
C LEU A 5 -16.45 -40.40 5.60
N LEU A 6 -15.83 -41.12 6.54
CA LEU A 6 -15.01 -40.52 7.62
C LEU A 6 -13.69 -39.93 7.11
N LEU A 7 -13.10 -40.52 6.06
CA LEU A 7 -11.91 -39.98 5.39
C LEU A 7 -12.26 -38.75 4.52
N THR A 8 -13.42 -38.72 3.88
CA THR A 8 -13.90 -37.53 3.14
C THR A 8 -14.34 -36.40 4.08
N LEU A 9 -14.94 -36.70 5.24
CA LEU A 9 -15.28 -35.71 6.26
C LEU A 9 -14.02 -35.15 6.98
N LYS A 10 -12.98 -35.96 7.21
CA LYS A 10 -11.68 -35.45 7.71
C LYS A 10 -10.96 -34.58 6.67
N ALA A 11 -11.07 -34.91 5.38
CA ALA A 11 -10.54 -34.07 4.30
C ALA A 11 -11.34 -32.76 4.16
N GLN A 12 -12.67 -32.80 4.26
CA GLN A 12 -13.53 -31.61 4.20
C GLN A 12 -13.40 -30.71 5.45
N ALA A 13 -13.14 -31.28 6.63
CA ALA A 13 -12.88 -30.52 7.85
C ALA A 13 -11.54 -29.74 7.81
N GLN A 14 -10.57 -30.18 7.01
CA GLN A 14 -9.32 -29.43 6.78
C GLN A 14 -9.48 -28.33 5.74
N VAL A 15 -10.30 -28.53 4.69
CA VAL A 15 -10.62 -27.50 3.67
C VAL A 15 -11.33 -26.30 4.29
N ALA A 16 -12.08 -26.50 5.37
CA ALA A 16 -12.76 -25.45 6.13
C ALA A 16 -11.84 -24.60 7.04
N THR A 17 -10.50 -24.73 6.99
CA THR A 17 -9.60 -24.00 7.91
C THR A 17 -8.93 -22.78 7.31
N PHE A 18 -8.51 -22.84 6.04
CA PHE A 18 -7.85 -21.70 5.41
C PHE A 18 -8.86 -20.62 5.03
N ASP A 19 -9.90 -20.94 4.27
CA ASP A 19 -10.89 -19.94 3.85
C ASP A 19 -11.67 -19.38 5.04
N THR A 20 -11.94 -20.19 6.07
CA THR A 20 -12.57 -19.73 7.31
C THR A 20 -11.61 -18.89 8.15
N CYS A 21 -10.32 -19.22 8.21
CA CYS A 21 -9.30 -18.38 8.84
C CYS A 21 -9.16 -17.05 8.08
N VAL A 22 -9.07 -17.09 6.75
CA VAL A 22 -8.93 -15.92 5.90
C VAL A 22 -10.15 -15.05 6.04
N TYR A 23 -11.35 -15.62 5.98
CA TYR A 23 -12.59 -14.91 6.20
C TYR A 23 -12.67 -14.34 7.63
N SER A 24 -12.31 -15.09 8.66
CA SER A 24 -12.36 -14.57 10.04
C SER A 24 -11.36 -13.43 10.27
N LEU A 25 -10.15 -13.57 9.74
CA LEU A 25 -9.12 -12.52 9.81
C LEU A 25 -9.47 -11.30 8.93
N TYR A 26 -10.01 -11.54 7.73
CA TYR A 26 -10.39 -10.52 6.78
C TYR A 26 -11.63 -9.73 7.22
N SER A 27 -12.69 -10.43 7.57
CA SER A 27 -14.00 -9.87 7.91
C SER A 27 -14.06 -9.38 9.36
N LEU A 28 -13.35 -10.03 10.30
CA LEU A 28 -13.51 -9.79 11.75
C LEU A 28 -12.26 -9.18 12.39
N GLY A 29 -11.07 -9.56 11.93
CA GLY A 29 -9.78 -8.97 12.35
C GLY A 29 -9.47 -7.66 11.63
N GLY A 30 -10.27 -7.31 10.62
CA GLY A 30 -10.10 -6.13 9.79
C GLY A 30 -8.74 -6.10 9.12
N ILE A 31 -8.12 -7.25 8.78
CA ILE A 31 -6.87 -7.38 8.01
C ILE A 31 -7.13 -7.62 6.53
N SER A 32 -6.28 -7.14 5.61
CA SER A 32 -6.57 -7.28 4.16
C SER A 32 -6.65 -8.76 3.78
N LYS A 33 -7.46 -9.11 2.76
CA LYS A 33 -7.66 -10.53 2.38
C LYS A 33 -6.33 -11.21 2.08
N THR A 34 -5.40 -10.50 1.46
CA THR A 34 -4.03 -10.94 1.17
C THR A 34 -3.18 -11.14 2.44
N TYR A 35 -3.34 -10.28 3.45
CA TYR A 35 -2.64 -10.41 4.74
C TYR A 35 -3.26 -11.50 5.63
N ALA A 36 -4.58 -11.64 5.62
CA ALA A 36 -5.31 -12.75 6.20
C ALA A 36 -4.88 -14.08 5.56
N GLN A 37 -4.77 -14.13 4.24
CA GLN A 37 -4.18 -15.27 3.52
C GLN A 37 -2.76 -15.55 4.00
N LYS A 38 -1.90 -14.55 4.10
CA LYS A 38 -0.53 -14.71 4.61
C LYS A 38 -0.48 -15.24 6.04
N ARG A 39 -1.31 -14.74 6.96
CA ARG A 39 -1.39 -15.17 8.37
C ARG A 39 -1.99 -16.56 8.54
N CYS A 40 -3.00 -16.90 7.75
CA CYS A 40 -3.55 -18.25 7.72
C CYS A 40 -2.57 -19.25 7.09
N VAL A 41 -1.72 -18.78 6.16
CA VAL A 41 -0.55 -19.53 5.67
C VAL A 41 0.53 -19.67 6.76
N GLU A 42 0.77 -18.68 7.62
CA GLU A 42 1.72 -18.80 8.75
C GLU A 42 1.32 -19.88 9.77
N GLY A 43 0.02 -20.22 9.87
CA GLY A 43 -0.47 -21.40 10.59
C GLY A 43 -0.29 -22.73 9.83
N ILE A 44 0.06 -22.68 8.54
CA ILE A 44 0.25 -23.81 7.62
C ILE A 44 1.72 -23.84 7.17
N SER A 45 2.57 -24.39 8.03
CA SER A 45 3.98 -24.74 7.85
C SER A 45 4.93 -23.71 7.17
N GLN A 46 6.13 -23.57 7.73
CA GLN A 46 7.20 -22.71 7.22
C GLN A 46 7.51 -22.89 5.72
N GLN A 47 7.22 -24.07 5.16
CA GLN A 47 7.41 -24.41 3.75
C GLN A 47 6.52 -23.58 2.81
N ALA A 48 5.33 -23.17 3.23
CA ALA A 48 4.45 -22.34 2.39
C ALA A 48 4.91 -20.87 2.29
N LEU A 49 5.56 -20.36 3.35
CA LEU A 49 6.18 -19.03 3.36
C LEU A 49 7.44 -18.97 2.50
N ASP A 50 8.21 -20.06 2.47
CA ASP A 50 9.39 -20.16 1.61
C ASP A 50 9.00 -20.32 0.14
N CYS A 51 7.82 -20.89 -0.13
CA CYS A 51 7.19 -20.96 -1.44
C CYS A 51 6.69 -19.60 -1.97
N GLN A 52 6.18 -18.71 -1.11
CA GLN A 52 5.72 -17.39 -1.52
C GLN A 52 6.87 -16.41 -1.81
N ARG A 53 8.01 -16.56 -1.11
CA ARG A 53 9.19 -15.69 -1.27
C ARG A 53 10.03 -16.05 -2.50
N LYS A 54 9.90 -17.28 -3.00
CA LYS A 54 10.51 -17.74 -4.24
C LYS A 54 9.47 -17.63 -5.36
N GLU A 55 9.58 -16.67 -6.26
CA GLU A 55 8.73 -16.67 -7.46
C GLU A 55 9.05 -17.91 -8.30
N PHE A 56 8.17 -18.91 -8.28
CA PHE A 56 8.23 -20.04 -9.20
C PHE A 56 7.63 -19.61 -10.54
N TYR A 57 8.44 -19.69 -11.59
CA TYR A 57 7.96 -19.60 -12.96
C TYR A 57 7.17 -20.88 -13.25
N TYR A 58 5.84 -20.79 -13.30
CA TYR A 58 5.02 -21.89 -13.79
C TYR A 58 5.32 -22.04 -15.28
N PRO A 59 5.86 -23.17 -15.75
CA PRO A 59 6.10 -23.36 -17.17
C PRO A 59 4.75 -23.21 -17.90
N THR A 60 4.65 -22.17 -18.72
CA THR A 60 3.58 -21.93 -19.69
C THR A 60 3.67 -23.00 -20.77
N LYS A 61 3.31 -24.24 -20.41
CA LYS A 61 3.13 -25.34 -21.37
C LYS A 61 1.66 -25.68 -21.60
N TYR A 62 0.74 -24.92 -21.02
CA TYR A 62 -0.69 -25.02 -21.27
C TYR A 62 -1.15 -23.71 -21.91
N ASN A 63 -1.15 -23.71 -23.24
CA ASN A 63 -1.84 -22.69 -24.05
C ASN A 63 -3.31 -22.66 -23.68
N ASP A 64 -3.89 -21.46 -23.72
CA ASP A 64 -5.31 -21.15 -24.01
C ASP A 64 -6.28 -22.33 -23.86
N ASP A 65 -6.65 -22.66 -22.62
CA ASP A 65 -8.06 -22.84 -22.21
C ASP A 65 -8.16 -23.29 -20.74
N GLN A 66 -8.79 -22.43 -19.94
CA GLN A 66 -9.63 -22.73 -18.77
C GLN A 66 -9.17 -23.61 -17.57
N THR A 67 -7.89 -23.86 -17.30
CA THR A 67 -7.51 -24.41 -15.97
C THR A 67 -6.44 -23.57 -15.27
N SER A 68 -6.85 -22.49 -14.62
CA SER A 68 -6.02 -21.84 -13.61
C SER A 68 -5.85 -22.80 -12.43
N LEU A 69 -4.61 -23.22 -12.16
CA LEU A 69 -4.30 -24.00 -10.95
C LEU A 69 -4.91 -23.31 -9.72
N SER A 70 -5.61 -24.09 -8.90
CA SER A 70 -6.07 -23.66 -7.59
C SER A 70 -4.89 -23.24 -6.72
N ALA A 71 -5.13 -22.42 -5.70
CA ALA A 71 -4.08 -22.00 -4.76
C ALA A 71 -3.37 -23.21 -4.11
N ARG A 72 -4.08 -24.33 -3.92
CA ARG A 72 -3.53 -25.56 -3.37
C ARG A 72 -2.59 -26.26 -4.34
N GLU A 73 -2.96 -26.37 -5.61
CA GLU A 73 -2.10 -26.99 -6.63
C GLU A 73 -0.82 -26.18 -6.88
N LYS A 74 -0.90 -24.85 -6.77
CA LYS A 74 0.27 -23.96 -6.82
C LYS A 74 1.23 -24.21 -5.65
N LEU A 75 0.70 -24.40 -4.44
CA LEU A 75 1.48 -24.71 -3.25
C LEU A 75 2.08 -26.12 -3.32
N ASP A 76 1.31 -27.12 -3.73
CA ASP A 76 1.76 -28.51 -3.85
C ASP A 76 2.84 -28.64 -4.95
N TYR A 77 2.72 -27.90 -6.06
CA TYR A 77 3.77 -27.81 -7.08
C TYR A 77 5.07 -27.23 -6.52
N CYS A 78 4.98 -26.13 -5.76
CA CYS A 78 6.15 -25.51 -5.13
C CYS A 78 6.86 -26.46 -4.16
N ILE A 79 6.10 -27.17 -3.32
CA ILE A 79 6.65 -28.13 -2.35
C ILE A 79 7.29 -29.32 -3.05
N ALA A 80 6.71 -29.79 -4.17
CA ALA A 80 7.22 -30.93 -4.94
C ALA A 80 8.47 -30.58 -5.77
N SER A 81 8.60 -29.34 -6.24
CA SER A 81 9.77 -28.90 -7.01
C SER A 81 10.98 -28.64 -6.10
N LYS A 82 11.69 -29.71 -5.72
CA LYS A 82 12.99 -29.63 -5.00
C LYS A 82 14.15 -29.08 -5.83
N LYS A 83 13.94 -28.78 -7.12
CA LYS A 83 14.95 -28.04 -7.88
C LYS A 83 14.87 -26.59 -7.44
N GLU A 84 15.82 -26.18 -6.60
CA GLU A 84 16.27 -24.79 -6.65
C GLU A 84 16.51 -24.47 -8.11
N VAL A 85 15.71 -23.54 -8.63
CA VAL A 85 16.04 -22.91 -9.89
C VAL A 85 17.42 -22.32 -9.67
N ASP A 86 18.43 -22.88 -10.35
CA ASP A 86 19.74 -22.27 -10.39
C ASP A 86 19.56 -20.91 -11.06
N ILE A 87 19.40 -19.90 -10.22
CA ILE A 87 19.10 -18.52 -10.61
C ILE A 87 20.24 -17.91 -11.44
N SER A 88 21.43 -18.54 -11.42
CA SER A 88 22.54 -18.18 -12.29
C SER A 88 22.34 -18.62 -13.75
N GLN A 89 21.47 -19.61 -14.01
CA GLN A 89 21.23 -20.19 -15.33
C GLN A 89 19.92 -19.76 -15.97
N THR A 90 18.92 -19.38 -15.17
CA THR A 90 17.77 -18.64 -15.70
C THR A 90 18.22 -17.22 -16.04
N ASN A 91 18.13 -16.84 -17.32
CA ASN A 91 18.29 -15.47 -17.79
C ASN A 91 17.19 -14.54 -17.22
N PHE A 92 17.11 -14.37 -15.88
CA PHE A 92 16.27 -13.38 -15.19
C PHE A 92 16.71 -11.94 -15.49
N PHE A 93 17.88 -11.79 -16.11
CA PHE A 93 18.39 -10.55 -16.71
C PHE A 93 17.75 -10.21 -18.07
N LYS A 94 16.78 -11.00 -18.56
CA LYS A 94 16.01 -10.69 -19.79
C LYS A 94 14.93 -9.61 -19.61
N GLY A 95 14.82 -9.01 -18.43
CA GLY A 95 14.21 -7.70 -18.38
C GLY A 95 15.17 -6.71 -19.02
N PHE A 96 14.90 -6.25 -20.25
CA PHE A 96 15.66 -5.13 -20.80
C PHE A 96 15.30 -3.90 -19.96
N TYR A 97 16.12 -3.65 -18.93
CA TYR A 97 16.55 -2.29 -18.72
C TYR A 97 17.17 -1.88 -20.06
N GLN A 98 16.60 -0.88 -20.73
CA GLN A 98 17.43 -0.12 -21.67
C GLN A 98 18.61 0.35 -20.83
N GLU A 99 19.80 -0.21 -21.05
CA GLU A 99 20.99 0.34 -20.42
C GLU A 99 20.96 1.82 -20.77
N PRO A 100 20.93 2.72 -19.75
CA PRO A 100 20.85 4.12 -20.04
C PRO A 100 22.10 4.45 -20.84
N HIS A 101 21.93 4.64 -22.16
CA HIS A 101 22.96 5.24 -22.99
C HIS A 101 23.00 6.71 -22.57
N VAL A 102 23.66 6.96 -21.45
CA VAL A 102 23.90 8.31 -20.94
C VAL A 102 24.80 8.99 -21.95
N GLN A 103 24.19 9.73 -22.88
CA GLN A 103 24.94 10.63 -23.72
C GLN A 103 25.32 11.83 -22.86
N PRO A 104 26.61 12.13 -22.66
CA PRO A 104 27.06 13.12 -21.68
C PRO A 104 26.56 14.55 -21.94
N THR A 105 25.99 14.83 -23.12
CA THR A 105 25.43 16.13 -23.50
C THR A 105 23.90 16.21 -23.36
N LYS A 106 23.20 15.08 -23.20
CA LYS A 106 21.73 15.03 -23.06
C LYS A 106 21.33 14.95 -21.60
N LYS A 107 20.17 15.53 -21.28
CA LYS A 107 19.54 15.42 -19.96
C LYS A 107 18.81 14.09 -19.84
N ASN A 108 18.92 13.42 -18.70
CA ASN A 108 18.25 12.16 -18.45
C ASN A 108 16.87 12.38 -17.81
N VAL A 109 15.84 11.81 -18.43
CA VAL A 109 14.48 11.75 -17.87
C VAL A 109 14.20 10.32 -17.45
N CYS A 110 14.16 10.12 -16.15
CA CYS A 110 13.88 8.84 -15.54
C CYS A 110 12.40 8.72 -15.19
N SER A 111 11.88 7.50 -15.28
CA SER A 111 10.50 7.18 -14.92
C SER A 111 10.39 5.95 -14.04
N ILE A 112 9.40 5.99 -13.16
CA ILE A 112 8.95 4.88 -12.33
C ILE A 112 7.44 4.74 -12.59
N THR A 113 7.09 3.84 -13.49
CA THR A 113 5.72 3.70 -14.01
C THR A 113 4.95 2.60 -13.26
N VAL A 114 4.36 2.94 -12.11
CA VAL A 114 3.71 1.95 -11.23
C VAL A 114 2.28 1.64 -11.66
N ASN A 115 1.53 2.64 -12.11
CA ASN A 115 0.11 2.47 -12.43
C ASN A 115 -0.23 2.73 -13.90
N SER A 116 0.14 3.90 -14.43
CA SER A 116 -0.28 4.36 -15.74
C SER A 116 0.94 4.81 -16.55
N THR A 117 0.97 4.48 -17.84
CA THR A 117 2.02 4.95 -18.75
C THR A 117 1.75 6.34 -19.32
N GLU A 118 0.55 6.90 -19.09
CA GLU A 118 0.10 8.14 -19.74
C GLU A 118 1.01 9.33 -19.43
N GLU A 119 1.50 9.45 -18.19
CA GLU A 119 2.40 10.52 -17.77
C GLU A 119 3.78 10.35 -18.42
N ARG A 120 4.35 9.14 -18.37
CA ARG A 120 5.59 8.81 -19.07
C ARG A 120 5.49 9.14 -20.56
N ASP A 121 4.42 8.67 -21.21
CA ASP A 121 4.27 8.74 -22.66
C ASP A 121 4.06 10.20 -23.10
N ALA A 122 3.41 11.04 -22.28
CA ALA A 122 3.32 12.48 -22.51
C ALA A 122 4.70 13.17 -22.45
N PHE A 123 5.52 12.90 -21.42
CA PHE A 123 6.87 13.44 -21.37
C PHE A 123 7.73 12.96 -22.55
N ARG A 124 7.61 11.68 -22.91
CA ARG A 124 8.38 11.09 -24.00
C ARG A 124 7.99 11.63 -25.38
N SER A 125 6.72 11.98 -25.61
CA SER A 125 6.27 12.51 -26.91
C SER A 125 6.64 13.97 -27.15
N GLU A 126 6.69 14.78 -26.09
CA GLU A 126 6.87 16.23 -26.22
C GLU A 126 8.31 16.70 -26.00
N LEU A 127 9.15 15.94 -25.27
CA LEU A 127 10.55 16.34 -25.06
C LEU A 127 11.41 16.05 -26.29
N ASN A 128 12.28 17.00 -26.64
CA ASN A 128 13.18 16.88 -27.79
C ASN A 128 14.15 15.70 -27.61
N PRO A 129 14.10 14.66 -28.46
CA PRO A 129 14.97 13.48 -28.32
C PRO A 129 16.45 13.78 -28.56
N ASN A 130 16.80 14.95 -29.12
CA ASN A 130 18.17 15.42 -29.26
C ASN A 130 18.73 16.06 -27.99
N GLU A 131 17.87 16.48 -27.06
CA GLU A 131 18.26 17.09 -25.78
C GLU A 131 18.03 16.16 -24.59
N TYR A 132 17.08 15.23 -24.70
CA TYR A 132 16.67 14.35 -23.62
C TYR A 132 16.86 12.88 -23.96
N THR A 133 17.28 12.10 -22.96
CA THR A 133 17.35 10.63 -23.02
C THR A 133 16.38 10.05 -22.01
N TRP A 134 15.60 9.05 -22.43
CA TRP A 134 14.62 8.38 -21.57
C TRP A 134 15.20 7.17 -20.85
N VAL A 135 14.84 6.99 -19.58
CA VAL A 135 15.20 5.82 -18.76
C VAL A 135 13.96 5.35 -17.99
N GLU A 136 13.49 4.13 -18.21
CA GLU A 136 12.50 3.48 -17.32
C GLU A 136 13.25 2.67 -16.26
N LEU A 137 12.94 2.92 -14.99
CA LEU A 137 13.64 2.31 -13.86
C LEU A 137 12.96 1.00 -13.40
N LEU A 138 11.70 0.77 -13.73
CA LEU A 138 11.07 -0.51 -13.40
C LEU A 138 11.43 -1.57 -14.45
N PRO A 139 11.91 -2.76 -14.03
CA PRO A 139 12.27 -3.81 -14.98
C PRO A 139 11.01 -4.36 -15.67
N SER A 140 11.06 -4.42 -16.98
CA SER A 140 10.01 -5.01 -17.83
C SER A 140 10.57 -6.18 -18.62
N ASN A 141 9.75 -7.21 -18.83
CA ASN A 141 10.07 -8.38 -19.62
C ASN A 141 10.15 -8.00 -21.11
N ALA A 142 11.24 -8.38 -21.77
CA ALA A 142 11.52 -8.08 -23.17
C ALA A 142 10.43 -8.52 -24.15
N ASP A 143 9.89 -9.72 -23.95
CA ASP A 143 9.03 -10.39 -24.91
C ASP A 143 7.57 -9.92 -24.77
N THR A 144 7.20 -9.44 -23.58
CA THR A 144 5.80 -9.08 -23.25
C THR A 144 5.62 -7.60 -22.91
N GLY A 145 6.69 -6.86 -22.68
CA GLY A 145 6.66 -5.49 -22.16
C GLY A 145 6.10 -5.36 -20.74
N LYS A 146 5.81 -6.47 -20.05
CA LYS A 146 5.18 -6.47 -18.72
C LYS A 146 6.22 -6.35 -17.61
N PHE A 147 5.90 -5.60 -16.56
CA PHE A 147 6.74 -5.42 -15.38
C PHE A 147 6.99 -6.75 -14.63
N ILE A 148 8.21 -6.92 -14.09
CA ILE A 148 8.63 -8.12 -13.31
C ILE A 148 8.72 -7.71 -11.82
N PRO A 149 7.70 -7.98 -10.98
CA PRO A 149 7.67 -7.47 -9.61
C PRO A 149 8.80 -8.05 -8.75
N ARG A 150 9.68 -7.17 -8.26
CA ARG A 150 10.54 -7.47 -7.10
C ARG A 150 10.77 -6.20 -6.31
N ASP A 151 10.29 -6.20 -5.07
CA ASP A 151 10.43 -5.09 -4.15
C ASP A 151 11.91 -4.75 -3.94
N ASP A 152 12.22 -3.46 -3.89
CA ASP A 152 13.54 -2.81 -3.74
C ASP A 152 14.62 -3.05 -4.82
N PHE A 153 14.47 -4.03 -5.71
CA PHE A 153 15.53 -4.37 -6.66
C PHE A 153 15.83 -3.23 -7.65
N TRP A 154 14.79 -2.52 -8.08
CA TRP A 154 14.92 -1.43 -9.06
C TRP A 154 15.82 -0.30 -8.54
N ILE A 155 15.72 0.03 -7.25
CA ILE A 155 16.46 1.15 -6.65
C ILE A 155 17.90 0.76 -6.35
N LYS A 156 18.14 -0.45 -5.81
CA LYS A 156 19.50 -0.98 -5.64
C LYS A 156 20.25 -0.95 -6.96
N ARG A 157 19.61 -1.43 -8.03
CA ARG A 157 20.19 -1.42 -9.38
C ARG A 157 20.47 0.00 -9.87
N ALA A 158 19.55 0.94 -9.67
CA ALA A 158 19.76 2.33 -10.06
C ALA A 158 21.00 2.92 -9.37
N CYS A 159 21.19 2.60 -8.09
CA CYS A 159 22.37 2.99 -7.33
C CYS A 159 23.64 2.29 -7.82
N GLU A 160 23.64 0.95 -7.96
CA GLU A 160 24.78 0.17 -8.45
C GLU A 160 25.25 0.64 -9.84
N LYS A 161 24.31 0.96 -10.71
CA LYS A 161 24.57 1.47 -12.07
C LYS A 161 24.88 2.97 -12.10
N GLN A 162 24.86 3.64 -10.95
CA GLN A 162 25.14 5.07 -10.83
C GLN A 162 24.28 5.91 -11.78
N ILE A 163 23.00 5.53 -11.93
CA ILE A 163 22.06 6.23 -12.80
C ILE A 163 21.92 7.67 -12.32
N ARG A 164 22.01 8.62 -13.26
CA ARG A 164 21.78 10.05 -13.00
C ARG A 164 20.54 10.48 -13.75
N CYS A 165 19.64 11.16 -13.06
CA CYS A 165 18.40 11.65 -13.63
C CYS A 165 18.35 13.16 -13.42
N ASP A 166 18.14 13.95 -14.46
CA ASP A 166 17.85 15.39 -14.31
C ASP A 166 16.38 15.60 -13.95
N ILE A 167 15.51 14.78 -14.53
CA ILE A 167 14.07 14.75 -14.29
C ILE A 167 13.67 13.35 -13.83
N LEU A 168 12.87 13.26 -12.77
CA LEU A 168 12.26 12.00 -12.31
C LEU A 168 10.74 12.11 -12.37
N VAL A 169 10.09 11.15 -13.02
CA VAL A 169 8.62 11.04 -13.13
C VAL A 169 8.16 9.78 -12.43
N ILE A 170 7.31 9.90 -11.41
CA ILE A 170 6.73 8.75 -10.70
C ILE A 170 5.21 8.79 -10.91
N SER A 171 4.64 7.70 -11.45
CA SER A 171 3.20 7.56 -11.69
C SER A 171 2.64 6.40 -10.89
N GLY A 172 1.69 6.67 -9.98
CA GLY A 172 1.05 5.67 -9.16
C GLY A 172 -0.10 6.18 -8.28
N HIS A 173 -0.93 5.28 -7.78
CA HIS A 173 -1.81 5.58 -6.65
C HIS A 173 -0.95 5.81 -5.42
N PHE A 174 -1.10 6.96 -4.76
CA PHE A 174 -0.25 7.30 -3.63
C PHE A 174 -1.00 7.22 -2.31
N ALA A 175 -0.47 6.42 -1.40
CA ALA A 175 -0.93 6.24 -0.03
C ALA A 175 0.28 6.16 0.92
N ALA A 176 1.12 7.20 0.95
CA ALA A 176 2.50 7.14 1.51
C ALA A 176 3.42 6.09 0.84
N THR A 177 2.96 5.52 -0.26
CA THR A 177 3.60 4.51 -1.07
C THR A 177 2.93 4.57 -2.43
N PHE A 178 3.69 4.45 -3.52
CA PHE A 178 3.11 4.35 -4.85
C PHE A 178 2.75 2.89 -5.16
N LEU A 179 1.51 2.70 -5.58
CA LEU A 179 0.89 1.42 -5.91
C LEU A 179 0.24 1.51 -7.30
N GLY A 180 0.02 0.37 -7.94
CA GLY A 180 -0.63 0.34 -9.24
C GLY A 180 -0.65 -1.04 -9.89
N THR A 181 -1.10 -1.08 -11.14
CA THR A 181 -1.27 -2.32 -11.90
C THR A 181 0.03 -2.99 -12.32
N SER A 182 1.19 -2.36 -12.17
CA SER A 182 2.49 -2.99 -12.47
C SER A 182 2.86 -4.11 -11.50
N GLY A 183 2.22 -4.17 -10.33
CA GLY A 183 2.58 -5.06 -9.24
C GLY A 183 3.79 -4.59 -8.43
N PHE A 184 4.39 -3.45 -8.77
CA PHE A 184 5.44 -2.82 -7.97
C PHE A 184 4.85 -1.95 -6.86
N GLU A 185 5.58 -1.91 -5.75
CA GLU A 185 5.35 -0.99 -4.64
C GLU A 185 6.57 -0.07 -4.48
N ILE A 186 6.34 1.25 -4.48
CA ILE A 186 7.40 2.23 -4.22
C ILE A 186 7.15 2.85 -2.86
N ARG A 187 7.73 2.24 -1.83
CA ARG A 187 7.59 2.69 -0.45
C ARG A 187 8.42 3.94 -0.23
N LEU A 188 7.83 4.92 0.44
CA LEU A 188 8.56 6.13 0.80
C LEU A 188 9.72 5.79 1.76
N GLU A 189 9.55 4.78 2.61
CA GLU A 189 10.59 4.25 3.48
C GLU A 189 11.81 3.74 2.70
N ASP A 190 11.61 3.09 1.55
CA ASP A 190 12.73 2.63 0.71
C ASP A 190 13.42 3.83 0.07
N LEU A 191 12.67 4.78 -0.49
CA LEU A 191 13.24 5.99 -1.07
C LEU A 191 14.07 6.77 -0.04
N THR A 192 13.55 6.92 1.17
CA THR A 192 14.24 7.52 2.32
C THR A 192 15.53 6.78 2.63
N LYS A 193 15.44 5.47 2.87
CA LYS A 193 16.59 4.63 3.21
C LYS A 193 17.70 4.76 2.15
N TYR A 194 17.38 4.50 0.89
CA TYR A 194 18.37 4.52 -0.18
C TYR A 194 18.87 5.94 -0.46
N SER A 195 18.07 6.99 -0.25
CA SER A 195 18.57 8.36 -0.40
C SER A 195 19.73 8.68 0.55
N CYS A 196 19.77 8.02 1.70
CA CYS A 196 20.81 8.17 2.71
C CYS A 196 22.05 7.29 2.46
N GLU A 197 21.96 6.29 1.58
CA GLU A 197 23.09 5.40 1.28
C GLU A 197 24.11 6.08 0.37
N GLU A 198 25.40 6.02 0.74
CA GLU A 198 26.49 6.62 -0.05
C GLU A 198 26.48 6.15 -1.51
N GLY A 199 26.24 4.86 -1.74
CA GLY A 199 26.18 4.27 -3.09
C GLY A 199 25.03 4.79 -3.96
N CYS A 200 24.03 5.44 -3.35
CA CYS A 200 22.83 5.93 -4.01
C CYS A 200 22.78 7.45 -4.17
N LYS A 201 23.72 8.20 -3.57
CA LYS A 201 23.71 9.67 -3.64
C LYS A 201 23.66 10.17 -5.08
N ASN A 202 24.41 9.57 -5.99
CA ASN A 202 24.42 10.01 -7.40
C ASN A 202 23.04 9.92 -8.06
N PHE A 203 22.20 8.97 -7.67
CA PHE A 203 20.82 8.90 -8.15
C PHE A 203 19.99 10.07 -7.59
N PHE A 204 19.87 10.17 -6.27
CA PHE A 204 18.98 11.14 -5.61
C PHE A 204 19.45 12.60 -5.70
N ASP A 205 20.75 12.84 -5.61
CA ASP A 205 21.35 14.19 -5.62
C ASP A 205 21.43 14.78 -7.04
N SER A 206 21.31 13.95 -8.08
CA SER A 206 21.34 14.43 -9.46
C SER A 206 20.00 15.03 -9.90
N VAL A 207 18.89 14.61 -9.27
CA VAL A 207 17.54 15.00 -9.69
C VAL A 207 17.28 16.47 -9.43
N LYS A 208 16.95 17.21 -10.49
CA LYS A 208 16.64 18.65 -10.46
C LYS A 208 15.14 18.91 -10.42
N LYS A 209 14.36 18.12 -11.16
CA LYS A 209 12.90 18.21 -11.19
C LYS A 209 12.28 16.85 -10.91
N VAL A 210 11.36 16.78 -9.95
CA VAL A 210 10.61 15.56 -9.61
C VAL A 210 9.14 15.80 -9.89
N TYR A 211 8.46 14.86 -10.54
CA TYR A 211 7.02 14.89 -10.78
C TYR A 211 6.37 13.65 -10.15
N LEU A 212 5.52 13.88 -9.15
CA LEU A 212 4.86 12.86 -8.35
C LEU A 212 3.37 12.79 -8.70
N PHE A 213 3.05 11.98 -9.69
CA PHE A 213 1.68 11.74 -10.13
C PHE A 213 1.02 10.70 -9.24
N GLY A 214 0.24 11.22 -8.29
CA GLY A 214 -0.55 10.45 -7.34
C GLY A 214 -1.30 11.42 -6.42
N CYS A 215 -2.49 11.01 -5.96
CA CYS A 215 -3.27 11.81 -5.04
C CYS A 215 -2.50 12.05 -3.74
N ASN A 216 -2.56 13.27 -3.20
CA ASN A 216 -2.00 13.63 -1.89
C ASN A 216 -0.47 13.43 -1.75
N THR A 217 0.29 13.34 -2.85
CA THR A 217 1.75 13.15 -2.82
C THR A 217 2.48 14.25 -2.05
N LEU A 218 1.98 15.49 -2.07
CA LEU A 218 2.54 16.62 -1.32
C LEU A 218 1.54 17.22 -0.31
N ALA A 219 0.54 16.45 0.09
CA ALA A 219 -0.49 16.93 1.02
C ALA A 219 0.06 17.21 2.43
N SER A 220 -0.55 18.17 3.13
CA SER A 220 0.11 18.99 4.13
C SER A 220 -0.31 18.83 5.60
N ARG A 221 -0.81 17.73 6.15
CA ARG A 221 -1.49 17.72 7.49
C ARG A 221 -2.75 18.58 7.62
N ASP A 222 -2.93 19.61 6.81
CA ASP A 222 -4.18 20.35 6.73
C ASP A 222 -5.30 19.35 6.45
N LYS A 223 -6.35 19.47 7.26
CA LYS A 223 -7.49 18.57 7.21
C LYS A 223 -8.25 18.86 5.93
N ASP A 224 -8.50 17.82 5.15
CA ASP A 224 -9.50 17.89 4.09
C ASP A 224 -10.91 17.65 4.69
N SER A 225 -11.88 17.32 3.84
CA SER A 225 -13.25 17.03 4.29
C SER A 225 -13.37 15.75 5.11
N ARG A 226 -12.32 14.93 5.20
CA ARG A 226 -12.36 13.61 5.82
C ARG A 226 -11.81 13.64 7.26
N GLU A 227 -12.37 12.76 8.09
CA GLU A 227 -11.79 12.36 9.35
C GLU A 227 -10.72 11.26 9.15
N VAL A 228 -9.85 11.09 10.13
CA VAL A 228 -8.75 10.11 10.09
C VAL A 228 -9.24 8.69 9.76
N TYR A 229 -10.35 8.27 10.37
CA TYR A 229 -10.91 6.94 10.14
C TYR A 229 -11.51 6.80 8.74
N GLN A 230 -12.08 7.86 8.17
CA GLN A 230 -12.64 7.83 6.81
C GLN A 230 -11.52 7.65 5.78
N TYR A 231 -10.38 8.31 5.98
CA TYR A 231 -9.22 8.11 5.11
C TYR A 231 -8.59 6.72 5.29
N ARG A 232 -8.47 6.23 6.53
CA ARG A 232 -8.04 4.85 6.81
C ARG A 232 -8.93 3.83 6.08
N ASP A 233 -10.25 4.00 6.15
CA ASP A 233 -11.21 3.06 5.56
C ASP A 233 -11.15 3.08 4.03
N LEU A 234 -10.93 4.25 3.44
CA LEU A 234 -10.65 4.38 2.01
C LEU A 234 -9.40 3.59 1.61
N LEU A 235 -8.28 3.78 2.32
CA LEU A 235 -7.02 3.06 2.05
C LEU A 235 -7.20 1.54 2.18
N PHE A 236 -7.96 1.10 3.18
CA PHE A 236 -8.28 -0.31 3.36
C PHE A 236 -9.13 -0.84 2.19
N SER A 237 -10.13 -0.07 1.73
CA SER A 237 -10.94 -0.45 0.56
C SER A 237 -10.12 -0.50 -0.73
N ASP A 238 -9.04 0.29 -0.81
CA ASP A 238 -8.08 0.28 -1.91
C ASP A 238 -7.04 -0.87 -1.80
N GLY A 239 -7.21 -1.77 -0.84
CA GLY A 239 -6.39 -2.98 -0.68
C GLY A 239 -5.13 -2.79 0.16
N VAL A 240 -4.91 -1.61 0.75
CA VAL A 240 -3.79 -1.38 1.67
C VAL A 240 -4.01 -2.18 2.95
N ALA A 241 -2.96 -2.84 3.44
CA ALA A 241 -3.04 -3.56 4.71
C ALA A 241 -3.50 -2.59 5.82
N PRO A 242 -4.31 -3.01 6.78
CA PRO A 242 -4.99 -2.06 7.65
C PRO A 242 -4.06 -1.43 8.68
N GLN A 243 -3.09 -2.17 9.23
CA GLN A 243 -2.04 -1.56 10.05
C GLN A 243 -1.32 -0.47 9.26
N THR A 244 -1.00 -0.74 7.98
CA THR A 244 -0.40 0.24 7.07
C THR A 244 -1.33 1.42 6.80
N SER A 245 -2.61 1.18 6.49
CA SER A 245 -3.65 2.20 6.27
C SER A 245 -3.80 3.12 7.48
N GLN A 246 -3.75 2.55 8.68
CA GLN A 246 -3.81 3.27 9.94
C GLN A 246 -2.59 4.15 10.14
N ARG A 247 -1.38 3.62 9.92
CA ARG A 247 -0.13 4.39 9.97
C ARG A 247 -0.13 5.56 8.99
N ILE A 248 -0.55 5.31 7.74
CA ILE A 248 -0.66 6.33 6.70
C ILE A 248 -1.65 7.43 7.12
N ALA A 249 -2.83 7.05 7.61
CA ALA A 249 -3.85 8.00 8.05
C ALA A 249 -3.40 8.82 9.28
N ALA A 250 -2.77 8.18 10.27
CA ALA A 250 -2.20 8.85 11.42
C ALA A 250 -1.14 9.88 10.99
N ARG A 251 -0.24 9.48 10.10
CA ARG A 251 0.81 10.35 9.57
C ARG A 251 0.26 11.52 8.75
N ARG A 252 -0.83 11.30 8.00
CA ARG A 252 -1.48 12.33 7.17
C ARG A 252 -2.25 13.37 7.97
N TYR A 253 -2.92 13.01 9.06
CA TYR A 253 -3.87 13.89 9.75
C TYR A 253 -3.47 14.31 11.17
N THR A 254 -2.34 13.82 11.67
CA THR A 254 -1.88 14.10 13.04
C THR A 254 -0.42 14.47 13.07
N ASN A 255 0.07 14.91 14.23
CA ASN A 255 1.48 15.24 14.44
C ASN A 255 2.41 14.03 14.54
N TYR A 256 1.90 12.82 14.31
CA TYR A 256 2.69 11.61 14.29
C TYR A 256 3.65 11.57 13.08
N GLY A 257 4.92 11.27 13.34
CA GLY A 257 5.97 11.13 12.33
C GLY A 257 6.37 12.42 11.61
N ILE A 258 7.22 12.28 10.59
CA ILE A 258 7.56 13.36 9.65
C ILE A 258 6.42 13.53 8.63
N GLN A 259 6.14 14.76 8.18
CA GLN A 259 5.13 14.98 7.14
C GLN A 259 5.56 14.34 5.83
N ILE A 260 4.61 13.83 5.03
CA ILE A 260 4.93 13.19 3.74
C ILE A 260 5.70 14.15 2.83
N ARG A 261 5.20 15.39 2.68
CA ARG A 261 5.87 16.42 1.87
C ARG A 261 7.29 16.73 2.32
N GLU A 262 7.55 16.67 3.63
CA GLU A 262 8.84 16.97 4.24
C GLU A 262 9.81 15.79 4.09
N GLU A 263 9.32 14.55 4.22
CA GLU A 263 10.16 13.38 3.92
C GLU A 263 10.55 13.36 2.44
N ILE A 264 9.61 13.62 1.54
CA ILE A 264 9.88 13.69 0.09
C ILE A 264 10.90 14.79 -0.25
N SER A 265 10.81 15.96 0.38
CA SER A 265 11.81 17.02 0.14
C SER A 265 13.21 16.60 0.56
N GLN A 266 13.34 15.79 1.63
CA GLN A 266 14.62 15.27 2.08
C GLN A 266 15.13 14.10 1.23
N VAL A 267 14.25 13.27 0.65
CA VAL A 267 14.63 12.21 -0.31
C VAL A 267 15.40 12.80 -1.50
N PHE A 268 14.97 13.97 -2.00
CA PHE A 268 15.57 14.64 -3.16
C PHE A 268 16.18 16.00 -2.76
N PRO A 269 17.30 16.03 -2.01
CA PRO A 269 17.76 17.22 -1.32
C PRO A 269 18.24 18.35 -2.24
N LYS A 270 18.58 18.02 -3.49
CA LYS A 270 19.09 18.96 -4.51
C LYS A 270 18.09 19.25 -5.62
N ALA A 271 16.85 18.77 -5.49
CA ALA A 271 15.79 19.09 -6.43
C ALA A 271 15.40 20.56 -6.28
N GLU A 272 15.39 21.29 -7.39
CA GLU A 272 14.94 22.68 -7.44
C GLU A 272 13.42 22.75 -7.31
N LYS A 273 12.72 21.81 -7.96
CA LYS A 273 11.26 21.72 -7.92
C LYS A 273 10.81 20.26 -7.84
N ILE A 274 10.01 19.97 -6.83
CA ILE A 274 9.28 18.71 -6.64
C ILE A 274 7.81 19.04 -6.79
N TYR A 275 7.20 18.56 -7.87
CA TYR A 275 5.79 18.74 -8.18
C TYR A 275 4.99 17.54 -7.70
N GLY A 276 3.81 17.79 -7.15
CA GLY A 276 2.87 16.75 -6.71
C GLY A 276 1.53 17.37 -6.32
N PHE A 277 0.64 16.59 -5.73
CA PHE A 277 -0.74 17.02 -5.45
C PHE A 277 -0.99 17.12 -3.95
N ASP A 278 -1.65 18.19 -3.50
CA ASP A 278 -2.13 18.31 -2.11
C ASP A 278 -3.52 17.66 -1.88
N GLY A 279 -4.11 17.13 -2.96
CA GLY A 279 -5.45 16.55 -3.00
C GLY A 279 -5.60 15.49 -4.11
N PRO A 280 -6.79 15.31 -4.69
CA PRO A 280 -7.01 14.41 -5.82
C PRO A 280 -6.13 14.80 -7.03
N SER A 281 -5.62 13.81 -7.75
CA SER A 281 -4.86 13.97 -8.99
C SER A 281 -5.73 13.57 -10.19
N PRO A 282 -5.57 14.19 -11.38
CA PRO A 282 -6.29 13.76 -12.58
C PRO A 282 -5.87 12.35 -13.00
N LEU A 283 -6.79 11.60 -13.60
CA LEU A 283 -6.55 10.21 -13.99
C LEU A 283 -6.53 10.03 -15.52
N GLY A 284 -5.67 9.13 -15.99
CA GLY A 284 -5.67 8.59 -17.36
C GLY A 284 -5.53 9.65 -18.47
N ILE A 285 -6.43 9.62 -19.45
CA ILE A 285 -6.33 10.50 -20.63
C ILE A 285 -6.35 12.00 -20.30
N ASN A 286 -6.99 12.37 -19.18
CA ASN A 286 -7.08 13.78 -18.77
C ASN A 286 -5.71 14.32 -18.37
N ILE A 287 -4.95 13.59 -17.55
CA ILE A 287 -3.60 14.03 -17.14
C ILE A 287 -2.66 14.13 -18.35
N ARG A 288 -2.75 13.18 -19.30
CA ARG A 288 -1.94 13.22 -20.53
C ARG A 288 -2.16 14.49 -21.35
N ARG A 289 -3.42 14.85 -21.59
CA ARG A 289 -3.75 16.04 -22.37
C ARG A 289 -3.17 17.30 -21.74
N ASP A 290 -3.35 17.44 -20.43
CA ASP A 290 -2.92 18.64 -19.71
C ASP A 290 -1.38 18.70 -19.59
N LEU A 291 -0.73 17.54 -19.45
CA LEU A 291 0.74 17.43 -19.52
C LEU A 291 1.29 17.79 -20.89
N ILE A 292 0.69 17.31 -21.97
CA ILE A 292 1.12 17.68 -23.33
C ILE A 292 1.03 19.21 -23.53
N ALA A 293 -0.08 19.82 -23.09
CA ALA A 293 -0.25 21.26 -23.18
C ALA A 293 0.83 22.02 -22.40
N TYR A 294 1.19 21.54 -21.21
CA TYR A 294 2.29 22.11 -20.42
C TYR A 294 3.66 21.95 -21.08
N LEU A 295 4.00 20.73 -21.54
CA LEU A 295 5.32 20.41 -22.05
C LEU A 295 5.64 21.18 -23.34
N LYS A 296 4.63 21.45 -24.17
CA LYS A 296 4.75 22.34 -25.34
C LYS A 296 5.13 23.77 -24.97
N ASP A 297 4.80 24.20 -23.75
CA ASP A 297 5.06 25.54 -23.24
C ASP A 297 6.24 25.58 -22.24
N ILE A 298 7.02 24.50 -22.09
CA ILE A 298 8.05 24.40 -21.03
C ILE A 298 9.18 25.45 -21.15
N ASN A 299 9.30 26.12 -22.31
CA ASN A 299 10.18 27.28 -22.51
C ASN A 299 9.68 28.55 -21.80
N SER A 300 8.44 28.59 -21.33
CA SER A 300 7.86 29.75 -20.68
C SER A 300 7.97 29.73 -19.15
N GLU A 301 8.17 28.55 -18.53
CA GLU A 301 7.94 28.22 -17.09
C GLU A 301 6.65 28.80 -16.46
N ARG A 302 5.87 29.55 -17.23
CA ARG A 302 4.70 30.29 -16.81
C ARG A 302 3.53 29.36 -17.04
N ASN A 303 2.98 28.82 -15.96
CA ASN A 303 1.60 28.30 -15.86
C ASN A 303 1.36 26.79 -15.83
N PHE A 304 2.36 25.94 -15.52
CA PHE A 304 2.09 24.51 -15.26
C PHE A 304 0.97 24.28 -14.23
N LEU A 305 1.13 24.91 -13.06
CA LEU A 305 0.19 24.77 -11.94
C LEU A 305 -1.20 25.30 -12.30
N SER A 306 -1.29 26.29 -13.19
CA SER A 306 -2.58 26.84 -13.61
C SER A 306 -3.29 25.96 -14.65
N THR A 307 -2.55 25.22 -15.47
CA THR A 307 -3.11 24.34 -16.50
C THR A 307 -3.68 23.07 -15.87
N ILE A 308 -2.93 22.42 -14.98
CA ILE A 308 -3.39 21.23 -14.25
C ILE A 308 -4.36 21.60 -13.11
N GLY A 309 -4.13 22.73 -12.42
CA GLY A 309 -5.01 23.19 -11.34
C GLY A 309 -6.44 23.48 -11.79
N LYS A 310 -6.66 23.76 -13.07
CA LYS A 310 -8.00 23.94 -13.65
C LYS A 310 -8.73 22.63 -13.95
N SER A 311 -8.01 21.51 -14.13
CA SER A 311 -8.59 20.28 -14.69
C SER A 311 -8.87 19.18 -13.66
N SER A 312 -8.11 19.08 -12.57
CA SER A 312 -8.52 18.43 -11.29
C SER A 312 -7.34 18.28 -10.34
N GLY A 313 -7.30 19.08 -9.27
CA GLY A 313 -6.32 18.94 -8.18
C GLY A 313 -5.39 20.12 -8.05
N ASN A 314 -5.14 20.56 -6.81
CA ASN A 314 -4.14 21.58 -6.52
C ASN A 314 -2.75 20.94 -6.64
N MET A 315 -2.25 20.86 -7.87
CA MET A 315 -0.84 20.55 -8.04
C MET A 315 -0.03 21.70 -7.41
N ILE A 316 0.95 21.34 -6.60
CA ILE A 316 1.84 22.27 -5.90
C ILE A 316 3.28 21.88 -6.15
N SER A 317 4.19 22.81 -5.87
CA SER A 317 5.63 22.56 -5.92
C SER A 317 6.31 22.93 -4.61
N ILE A 318 7.24 22.08 -4.19
CA ILE A 318 8.18 22.37 -3.10
C ILE A 318 9.62 22.24 -3.61
N ALA A 319 10.59 22.75 -2.86
CA ALA A 319 12.00 22.49 -3.14
C ALA A 319 12.49 21.26 -2.37
N GLY A 320 13.59 20.67 -2.84
CA GLY A 320 14.37 19.74 -2.04
C GLY A 320 14.91 20.43 -0.77
N SER A 321 15.10 19.63 0.28
CA SER A 321 15.68 20.08 1.54
C SER A 321 16.86 19.19 1.91
N PRO A 322 17.91 19.72 2.55
CA PRO A 322 18.99 18.88 3.07
C PRO A 322 18.43 17.71 3.88
N ARG A 323 19.02 16.52 3.70
CA ARG A 323 18.67 15.35 4.50
C ARG A 323 18.98 15.66 5.96
N ASP A 324 18.01 15.42 6.84
CA ASP A 324 18.28 15.43 8.27
C ASP A 324 19.28 14.30 8.58
N GLU A 325 20.35 14.58 9.32
CA GLU A 325 21.32 13.56 9.74
C GLU A 325 20.63 12.38 10.43
N LEU A 326 19.52 12.69 11.11
CA LEU A 326 18.69 11.70 11.77
C LEU A 326 17.89 10.82 10.82
N MET A 327 17.41 11.38 9.70
CA MET A 327 16.74 10.59 8.67
C MET A 327 17.70 9.52 8.11
N CYS A 328 19.00 9.82 8.10
CA CYS A 328 20.02 8.99 7.49
C CYS A 328 20.82 8.11 8.45
N SER A 329 20.64 8.19 9.77
CA SER A 329 21.43 7.37 10.67
C SER A 329 20.80 5.98 10.88
N ALA A 330 21.66 4.96 10.86
CA ALA A 330 21.26 3.55 11.02
C ALA A 330 20.62 3.26 12.40
N THR A 331 21.02 4.05 13.39
CA THR A 331 20.34 4.22 14.67
C THR A 331 20.00 5.70 14.77
N PRO A 332 18.76 6.10 14.46
CA PRO A 332 18.35 7.49 14.59
C PRO A 332 18.46 7.93 16.05
N ASN A 333 19.56 8.63 16.36
CA ASN A 333 19.77 9.30 17.65
C ASN A 333 18.91 10.55 17.61
N TYR A 334 17.61 10.39 17.85
CA TYR A 334 16.65 11.50 17.78
C TYR A 334 17.14 12.61 18.69
N THR A 335 17.12 13.84 18.18
CA THR A 335 17.34 14.98 19.07
C THR A 335 16.23 14.94 20.11
N ARG A 336 16.54 15.31 21.37
CA ARG A 336 15.55 15.41 22.46
C ARG A 336 14.27 16.16 22.04
N HIS A 337 14.38 17.09 21.10
CA HIS A 337 13.25 17.83 20.55
C HIS A 337 12.32 16.96 19.67
N GLN A 338 12.86 16.07 18.84
CA GLN A 338 12.07 15.16 17.99
C GLN A 338 11.50 14.00 18.78
N GLU A 339 12.19 13.53 19.82
CA GLU A 339 11.64 12.59 20.81
C GLU A 339 10.43 13.24 21.51
N MET A 340 10.57 14.49 21.98
CA MET A 340 9.47 15.23 22.60
C MET A 340 8.33 15.52 21.62
N SER A 341 8.61 15.84 20.35
CA SER A 341 7.59 16.07 19.32
C SER A 341 6.84 14.78 18.96
N THR A 342 7.56 13.66 18.89
CA THR A 342 6.98 12.33 18.65
C THR A 342 6.15 11.91 19.86
N TYR A 343 6.68 12.01 21.08
CA TYR A 343 5.97 11.73 22.32
C TYR A 343 4.71 12.60 22.46
N ALA A 344 4.81 13.92 22.23
CA ALA A 344 3.67 14.83 22.25
C ALA A 344 2.66 14.53 21.13
N GLY A 345 3.14 14.13 19.96
CA GLY A 345 2.33 13.69 18.83
C GLY A 345 1.55 12.41 19.15
N ILE A 346 2.21 11.43 19.77
CA ILE A 346 1.60 10.18 20.25
C ILE A 346 0.54 10.49 21.32
N LYS A 347 0.88 11.33 22.32
CA LYS A 347 -0.06 11.73 23.37
C LYS A 347 -1.30 12.42 22.80
N THR A 348 -1.10 13.35 21.86
CA THR A 348 -2.18 14.07 21.18
C THR A 348 -3.04 13.13 20.35
N TYR A 349 -2.41 12.20 19.63
CA TYR A 349 -3.10 11.17 18.85
C TYR A 349 -3.98 10.32 19.75
N ILE A 350 -3.42 9.78 20.83
CA ILE A 350 -4.14 8.96 21.81
C ILE A 350 -5.30 9.73 22.42
N PHE A 351 -5.09 10.97 22.84
CA PHE A 351 -6.14 11.77 23.44
C PHE A 351 -7.29 12.04 22.46
N LYS A 352 -6.97 12.39 21.21
CA LYS A 352 -7.97 12.76 20.20
C LYS A 352 -8.67 11.55 19.58
N HIS A 353 -7.95 10.44 19.41
CA HIS A 353 -8.37 9.31 18.60
C HIS A 353 -8.33 7.96 19.30
N GLY A 354 -7.69 7.83 20.46
CA GLY A 354 -7.49 6.54 21.15
C GLY A 354 -8.79 5.81 21.46
N ARG A 355 -9.90 6.52 21.67
CA ARG A 355 -11.23 5.90 21.81
C ARG A 355 -11.77 5.31 20.51
N THR A 356 -11.60 6.02 19.39
CA THR A 356 -12.13 5.63 18.07
C THR A 356 -11.18 4.72 17.28
N LEU A 357 -9.88 4.77 17.61
CA LEU A 357 -8.76 4.17 16.90
C LEU A 357 -7.72 3.58 17.89
N PRO A 358 -8.11 2.66 18.79
CA PRO A 358 -7.20 2.14 19.81
C PRO A 358 -6.10 1.26 19.25
N VAL A 359 -6.40 0.38 18.29
CA VAL A 359 -5.37 -0.46 17.64
C VAL A 359 -4.28 0.40 16.99
N PRO A 360 -4.60 1.43 16.17
CA PRO A 360 -3.61 2.40 15.70
C PRO A 360 -2.78 3.03 16.81
N ALA A 361 -3.41 3.38 17.93
CA ALA A 361 -2.72 4.00 19.05
C ALA A 361 -1.71 3.03 19.69
N PHE A 362 -2.06 1.76 19.87
CA PHE A 362 -1.14 0.73 20.37
C PHE A 362 -0.01 0.42 19.38
N ASP A 363 -0.30 0.33 18.08
CA ASP A 363 0.71 0.10 17.05
C ASP A 363 1.73 1.24 17.03
N ILE A 364 1.26 2.49 17.12
CA ILE A 364 2.11 3.68 17.20
C ILE A 364 3.02 3.64 18.44
N VAL A 365 2.47 3.26 19.60
CA VAL A 365 3.25 3.12 20.84
C VAL A 365 4.28 2.00 20.72
N ALA A 366 3.92 0.86 20.15
CA ALA A 366 4.82 -0.27 19.96
C ALA A 366 5.95 0.05 18.97
N GLU A 367 5.65 0.72 17.86
CA GLU A 367 6.65 1.19 16.89
C GLU A 367 7.60 2.20 17.53
N ALA A 368 7.07 3.16 18.28
CA ALA A 368 7.88 4.14 18.99
C ALA A 368 8.80 3.47 20.02
N LEU A 369 8.32 2.46 20.75
CA LEU A 369 9.12 1.67 21.67
C LEU A 369 10.20 0.87 20.94
N GLN A 370 9.86 0.21 19.84
CA GLN A 370 10.79 -0.60 19.03
C GLN A 370 11.91 0.26 18.44
N LYS A 371 11.60 1.49 18.05
CA LYS A 371 12.57 2.45 17.52
C LYS A 371 13.25 3.28 18.61
N SER A 372 13.04 2.95 19.89
CA SER A 372 13.61 3.63 21.05
C SER A 372 13.24 5.11 21.18
N PHE A 373 12.11 5.55 20.62
CA PHE A 373 11.61 6.93 20.75
C PHE A 373 11.00 7.21 22.13
N ILE A 374 10.57 6.14 22.79
CA ILE A 374 9.93 6.16 24.09
C ILE A 374 10.47 4.98 24.90
N THR A 375 10.50 5.12 26.21
CA THR A 375 10.91 4.03 27.11
C THR A 375 9.77 3.02 27.30
N ALA A 376 10.08 1.86 27.90
CA ALA A 376 9.03 0.91 28.31
C ALA A 376 8.05 1.52 29.33
N GLY A 377 8.52 2.45 30.18
CA GLY A 377 7.69 3.19 31.12
C GLY A 377 6.70 4.12 30.41
N ASP A 378 7.19 4.87 29.42
CA ASP A 378 6.35 5.73 28.57
C ASP A 378 5.31 4.93 27.79
N ALA A 379 5.72 3.79 27.22
CA ALA A 379 4.81 2.89 26.53
C ALA A 379 3.69 2.39 27.46
N ASN A 380 4.03 2.05 28.71
CA ASN A 380 3.03 1.69 29.70
C ASN A 380 2.10 2.88 30.04
N GLU A 381 2.63 4.10 30.21
CA GLU A 381 1.80 5.30 30.41
C GLU A 381 0.83 5.49 29.24
N PHE A 382 1.31 5.43 27.99
CA PHE A 382 0.47 5.57 26.82
C PHE A 382 -0.59 4.49 26.71
N ASN A 383 -0.25 3.23 27.01
CA ASN A 383 -1.20 2.15 27.04
C ASN A 383 -2.31 2.43 28.08
N GLN A 384 -1.94 2.89 29.27
CA GLN A 384 -2.92 3.30 30.29
C GLN A 384 -3.76 4.49 29.82
N LEU A 385 -3.17 5.48 29.14
CA LEU A 385 -3.92 6.60 28.56
C LEU A 385 -4.94 6.14 27.53
N ILE A 386 -4.60 5.19 26.67
CA ILE A 386 -5.52 4.56 25.71
C ILE A 386 -6.63 3.83 26.48
N PHE A 387 -6.29 3.03 27.49
CA PHE A 387 -7.28 2.29 28.28
C PHE A 387 -8.24 3.19 29.05
N ASN A 388 -7.75 4.30 29.59
CA ASN A 388 -8.54 5.27 30.33
C ASN A 388 -9.52 6.06 29.44
N GLN A 389 -9.38 6.00 28.10
CA GLN A 389 -10.39 6.55 27.18
C GLN A 389 -11.69 5.73 27.16
N PHE A 390 -11.69 4.52 27.73
CA PHE A 390 -12.83 3.62 27.75
C PHE A 390 -13.45 3.53 29.15
N ARG A 391 -14.77 3.67 29.26
CA ARG A 391 -15.45 3.43 30.54
C ARG A 391 -15.49 1.92 30.83
N PRO A 392 -15.44 1.48 32.10
CA PRO A 392 -15.52 0.07 32.46
C PRO A 392 -16.73 -0.68 31.88
N SER A 393 -17.83 0.03 31.64
CA SER A 393 -19.10 -0.51 31.10
C SER A 393 -19.25 -0.37 29.58
N ASP A 394 -18.27 0.18 28.87
CA ASP A 394 -18.40 0.40 27.42
C ASP A 394 -18.36 -0.96 26.70
N VAL A 395 -19.48 -1.40 26.14
CA VAL A 395 -19.53 -2.54 25.19
C VAL A 395 -18.51 -2.34 24.06
N ASP A 396 -18.24 -1.09 23.71
CA ASP A 396 -17.22 -0.68 22.75
C ASP A 396 -15.79 -0.98 23.22
N ARG A 397 -15.51 -0.97 24.53
CA ARG A 397 -14.20 -1.34 25.11
C ARG A 397 -13.84 -2.77 24.76
N ILE A 398 -14.79 -3.69 24.90
CA ILE A 398 -14.63 -5.11 24.53
C ILE A 398 -14.47 -5.25 23.02
N LYS A 399 -15.36 -4.63 22.23
CA LYS A 399 -15.31 -4.71 20.76
C LYS A 399 -14.01 -4.17 20.16
N LEU A 400 -13.42 -3.15 20.78
CA LEU A 400 -12.23 -2.49 20.29
C LEU A 400 -10.92 -3.11 20.80
N LEU A 401 -10.88 -3.61 22.04
CA LEU A 401 -9.66 -4.12 22.65
C LEU A 401 -9.52 -5.64 22.51
N CYS A 402 -10.62 -6.39 22.46
CA CYS A 402 -10.52 -7.84 22.31
C CYS A 402 -9.90 -8.32 21.00
N PRO A 403 -10.03 -7.63 19.86
CA PRO A 403 -9.26 -7.97 18.66
C PRO A 403 -7.73 -7.93 18.88
N LEU A 404 -7.22 -7.19 19.87
CA LEU A 404 -5.79 -7.15 20.19
C LEU A 404 -5.31 -8.45 20.86
N THR A 405 -6.20 -9.25 21.45
CA THR A 405 -5.82 -10.52 22.11
C THR A 405 -5.25 -11.56 21.15
N ILE A 406 -5.48 -11.39 19.85
CA ILE A 406 -4.96 -12.26 18.78
C ILE A 406 -3.83 -11.60 17.98
N THR A 407 -3.34 -10.43 18.41
CA THR A 407 -2.21 -9.73 17.79
C THR A 407 -0.97 -9.80 18.68
N ALA A 408 0.14 -9.23 18.23
CA ALA A 408 1.34 -9.06 19.06
C ALA A 408 1.09 -8.18 20.31
N HIS A 409 -0.05 -7.48 20.36
CA HIS A 409 -0.44 -6.60 21.46
C HIS A 409 -1.29 -7.31 22.52
N ALA A 410 -1.48 -8.63 22.42
CA ALA A 410 -2.23 -9.41 23.42
C ALA A 410 -1.80 -9.16 24.88
N PRO A 411 -0.50 -8.99 25.20
CA PRO A 411 -0.06 -8.69 26.57
C PRO A 411 -0.56 -7.34 27.11
N LEU A 412 -0.97 -6.43 26.21
CA LEU A 412 -1.50 -5.12 26.59
C LEU A 412 -2.97 -5.19 26.99
N VAL A 413 -3.72 -6.20 26.53
CA VAL A 413 -5.15 -6.31 26.84
C VAL A 413 -5.34 -6.57 28.34
N PRO A 414 -6.14 -5.75 29.06
CA PRO A 414 -6.35 -5.91 30.48
C PRO A 414 -6.89 -7.32 30.79
N LYS A 415 -6.31 -8.01 31.76
CA LYS A 415 -6.70 -9.40 32.11
C LYS A 415 -8.13 -9.49 32.64
N ASP A 416 -8.67 -8.39 33.16
CA ASP A 416 -10.06 -8.22 33.59
C ASP A 416 -11.04 -8.08 32.41
N LEU A 417 -10.54 -7.79 31.21
CA LEU A 417 -11.32 -7.88 29.98
C LEU A 417 -11.49 -9.36 29.62
N ASP A 418 -12.62 -9.96 30.01
CA ASP A 418 -12.97 -11.35 29.67
C ASP A 418 -13.35 -11.46 28.19
N CYS A 419 -12.34 -11.32 27.32
CA CYS A 419 -12.49 -11.35 25.88
C CYS A 419 -12.98 -12.69 25.38
N VAL A 420 -12.64 -13.78 26.08
CA VAL A 420 -13.02 -15.15 25.73
C VAL A 420 -14.51 -15.41 26.00
N LYS A 421 -15.05 -15.01 27.17
CA LYS A 421 -16.49 -15.15 27.43
C LYS A 421 -17.35 -14.22 26.56
N ASN A 422 -16.79 -13.09 26.14
CA ASN A 422 -17.50 -12.14 25.30
C ASN A 422 -17.40 -12.43 23.80
N LEU A 423 -16.65 -13.44 23.32
CA LEU A 423 -16.64 -13.83 21.89
C LEU A 423 -18.04 -14.11 21.30
N THR A 424 -19.09 -14.23 22.14
CA THR A 424 -20.50 -14.14 21.73
C THR A 424 -20.84 -12.91 20.89
N TRP A 425 -20.12 -11.79 21.00
CA TRP A 425 -20.31 -10.63 20.11
C TRP A 425 -19.85 -10.90 18.66
N LEU A 426 -18.86 -11.77 18.43
CA LEU A 426 -18.48 -12.23 17.07
C LEU A 426 -19.60 -13.08 16.46
N ARG A 427 -20.32 -13.83 17.32
CA ARG A 427 -21.49 -14.60 16.94
C ARG A 427 -22.66 -13.68 16.57
N TYR A 428 -22.90 -12.65 17.38
CA TYR A 428 -23.99 -11.69 17.18
C TYR A 428 -23.91 -10.92 15.85
N ARG A 429 -22.69 -10.52 15.42
CA ARG A 429 -22.52 -9.80 14.15
C ARG A 429 -22.60 -10.72 12.93
N ALA A 430 -22.10 -11.96 13.04
CA ALA A 430 -22.32 -12.96 12.01
C ALA A 430 -23.82 -13.27 11.84
N ASP A 431 -24.56 -13.33 12.94
CA ASP A 431 -26.01 -13.52 12.94
C ASP A 431 -26.74 -12.29 12.33
N GLU A 432 -26.34 -11.05 12.65
CA GLU A 432 -26.90 -9.82 12.06
C GLU A 432 -26.61 -9.69 10.55
N GLU A 433 -25.37 -9.97 10.12
CA GLU A 433 -24.98 -9.94 8.70
C GLU A 433 -25.67 -11.07 7.91
N GLU A 434 -25.83 -12.25 8.51
CA GLU A 434 -26.62 -13.34 7.94
C GLU A 434 -28.11 -12.96 7.84
N GLU A 435 -28.67 -12.29 8.83
CA GLU A 435 -30.05 -11.79 8.80
C GLU A 435 -30.25 -10.68 7.75
N GLU A 436 -29.29 -9.76 7.62
CA GLU A 436 -29.33 -8.72 6.60
C GLU A 436 -29.15 -9.29 5.18
N ALA A 437 -28.27 -10.27 5.01
CA ALA A 437 -28.10 -11.01 3.77
C ALA A 437 -29.39 -11.79 3.41
N LYS A 438 -30.03 -12.45 4.37
CA LYS A 438 -31.34 -13.10 4.20
C LYS A 438 -32.42 -12.09 3.80
N LYS A 439 -32.47 -10.90 4.43
CA LYS A 439 -33.39 -9.82 4.06
C LYS A 439 -33.16 -9.32 2.64
N LYS A 440 -31.90 -9.06 2.24
CA LYS A 440 -31.55 -8.64 0.87
C LYS A 440 -31.90 -9.71 -0.16
N ALA A 441 -31.63 -10.98 0.14
CA ALA A 441 -32.00 -12.10 -0.73
C ALA A 441 -33.53 -12.21 -0.88
N ALA A 442 -34.28 -12.09 0.22
CA ALA A 442 -35.74 -12.11 0.18
C ALA A 442 -36.32 -10.96 -0.66
N LEU A 443 -35.77 -9.74 -0.52
CA LEU A 443 -36.15 -8.58 -1.33
C LEU A 443 -35.83 -8.79 -2.82
N ALA A 444 -34.67 -9.38 -3.13
CA ALA A 444 -34.29 -9.69 -4.51
C ALA A 444 -35.24 -10.72 -5.15
N VAL A 445 -35.63 -11.75 -4.40
CA VAL A 445 -36.63 -12.74 -4.86
C VAL A 445 -37.99 -12.09 -5.09
N GLN A 446 -38.48 -11.25 -4.18
CA GLN A 446 -39.74 -10.52 -4.38
C GLN A 446 -39.71 -9.61 -5.60
N ALA A 447 -38.60 -8.92 -5.84
CA ALA A 447 -38.42 -8.07 -7.02
C ALA A 447 -38.43 -8.89 -8.33
N ALA A 448 -37.79 -10.07 -8.33
CA ALA A 448 -37.78 -10.98 -9.47
C ALA A 448 -39.19 -11.53 -9.78
N THR A 449 -39.94 -11.95 -8.75
CA THR A 449 -41.33 -12.43 -8.91
C THR A 449 -42.24 -11.36 -9.50
N LYS A 450 -42.20 -10.13 -8.96
CA LYS A 450 -42.98 -9.00 -9.52
C LYS A 450 -42.65 -8.73 -10.98
N LYS A 451 -41.38 -8.86 -11.37
CA LYS A 451 -40.95 -8.67 -12.76
C LYS A 451 -41.46 -9.78 -13.68
N ALA A 452 -41.49 -11.02 -13.19
CA ALA A 452 -42.05 -12.16 -13.93
C ALA A 452 -43.57 -12.04 -14.11
N ASP A 453 -44.30 -11.67 -13.07
CA ASP A 453 -45.76 -11.46 -13.13
C ASP A 453 -46.12 -10.32 -14.08
N ALA A 454 -45.37 -9.21 -14.05
CA ALA A 454 -45.55 -8.10 -14.99
C ALA A 454 -45.24 -8.49 -16.44
N ALA A 455 -44.31 -9.43 -16.66
CA ALA A 455 -44.02 -9.97 -17.99
C ALA A 455 -45.12 -10.92 -18.48
N ALA A 456 -45.68 -11.75 -17.59
CA ALA A 456 -46.78 -12.66 -17.90
C ALA A 456 -48.11 -11.93 -18.15
N ALA A 457 -48.33 -10.78 -17.48
CA ALA A 457 -49.52 -9.95 -17.67
C ALA A 457 -49.49 -9.10 -18.97
N ARG A 458 -48.39 -9.10 -19.73
CA ARG A 458 -48.36 -8.40 -21.01
C ARG A 458 -49.24 -9.15 -22.03
N PRO A 459 -50.28 -8.51 -22.58
CA PRO A 459 -51.07 -9.13 -23.63
C PRO A 459 -50.16 -9.50 -24.81
N PRO A 460 -50.42 -10.64 -25.48
CA PRO A 460 -49.63 -11.05 -26.63
C PRO A 460 -49.63 -9.91 -27.66
N ARG A 461 -48.43 -9.48 -28.07
CA ARG A 461 -48.27 -8.51 -29.16
C ARG A 461 -48.96 -9.08 -30.38
N ARG A 462 -50.09 -8.49 -30.79
CA ARG A 462 -50.72 -8.78 -32.08
C ARG A 462 -49.67 -8.54 -33.16
N ARG A 463 -49.31 -9.62 -33.86
CA ARG A 463 -48.50 -9.57 -35.08
C ARG A 463 -49.34 -9.06 -36.22
#